data_AF-A0A7Y4UHV4-F1
#
_entry.id   AF-A0A7Y4UHV4-F1
#
_cell.length_a   1.000
_cell.length_b   1.000
_cell.length_c   1.000
_cell.angle_alpha   90.00
_cell.angle_beta   90.00
_cell.angle_gamma   90.00
#
_symmetry.space_group_name_H-M   'P 1'
#
loop_
_entity.id
_entity.type
_entity.pdbx_description
1 polymer ?
#
loop_
_entity_poly.entity_id
_entity_poly.type
_entity_poly.pdbx_seq_one_letter_code
_entity_poly.pdbx_strand_id
1 'polypeptide(L)' 'MHIVCERSGGFAGLTTRTEIDTATLTAAQRRELETLIEQSQLLDQPAAKKRKTVADGFQYDLVVTT' A
#
# COMPACT_ATOMS: atom_id res chain seq x y z
N MET A 1 4.69 -8.99 -9.98
CA MET A 1 3.97 -8.12 -9.04
C MET A 1 4.89 -7.51 -8.00
N HIS A 2 4.80 -6.19 -7.86
CA HIS A 2 5.58 -5.33 -6.99
C HIS A 2 4.67 -4.33 -6.29
N ILE A 3 4.88 -4.12 -5.00
CA ILE A 3 4.00 -3.26 -4.16
C ILE A 3 4.84 -2.25 -3.40
N VAL A 4 4.46 -0.98 -3.49
CA VAL A 4 5.03 0.11 -2.71
C VAL A 4 3.93 0.68 -1.81
N CYS A 5 4.21 0.74 -0.51
CA CYS A 5 3.35 1.38 0.48
C CYS A 5 4.13 2.52 1.12
N GLU A 6 3.64 3.75 0.92
CA GLU A 6 4.14 4.92 1.63
C GLU A 6 3.10 5.38 2.65
N ARG A 7 3.52 5.46 3.91
CA ARG A 7 2.71 6.06 4.98
C ARG A 7 3.35 7.37 5.40
N SER A 8 2.58 8.44 5.35
CA SER A 8 2.97 9.78 5.78
C SER A 8 1.97 10.34 6.80
N GLY A 9 2.37 11.41 7.50
CA GLY A 9 1.54 12.04 8.54
C GLY A 9 1.44 11.20 9.82
N GLY A 10 0.67 11.69 10.79
CA GLY A 10 0.44 11.05 12.10
C GLY A 10 1.66 11.04 13.04
N PHE A 11 2.74 10.36 12.69
CA PHE A 11 3.88 10.12 13.58
C PHE A 11 4.99 11.14 13.38
N ALA A 12 4.94 12.27 14.12
CA ALA A 12 5.95 13.35 14.06
C ALA A 12 6.24 13.89 12.64
N GLY A 13 5.31 13.70 11.69
CA GLY A 13 5.51 14.03 10.28
C GLY A 13 6.47 13.11 9.52
N LEU A 14 6.91 12.00 10.11
CA LEU A 14 7.78 11.03 9.45
C LEU A 14 7.04 10.29 8.34
N THR A 15 7.75 10.04 7.25
CA THR A 15 7.28 9.23 6.14
C THR A 15 8.01 7.90 6.15
N THR A 16 7.26 6.80 6.13
CA THR A 16 7.80 5.44 6.06
C THR A 16 7.40 4.80 4.75
N ARG A 17 8.37 4.21 4.05
CA ARG A 17 8.15 3.50 2.79
C ARG A 17 8.53 2.03 2.95
N THR A 18 7.63 1.16 2.52
CA THR A 18 7.83 -0.29 2.47
C THR A 18 7.63 -0.77 1.05
N GLU A 19 8.48 -1.70 0.63
CA GLU A 19 8.50 -2.24 -0.71
C GLU A 19 8.48 -3.77 -0.64
N ILE A 20 7.62 -4.39 -1.44
CA ILE A 20 7.44 -5.85 -1.48
C ILE A 20 7.53 -6.29 -2.93
N ASP A 21 8.55 -7.10 -3.23
CA ASP A 21 8.63 -7.88 -4.46
C ASP A 21 8.13 -9.31 -4.21
N THR A 22 7.08 -9.69 -4.93
CA THR A 22 6.52 -11.04 -4.84
C THR A 22 7.51 -12.14 -5.21
N ALA A 23 8.55 -11.85 -6.00
CA ALA A 23 9.60 -12.80 -6.31
C ALA A 23 10.36 -13.31 -5.07
N THR A 24 10.40 -12.50 -4.00
CA THR A 24 11.07 -12.84 -2.74
C THR A 24 10.17 -13.57 -1.73
N LEU A 25 8.87 -13.67 -2.01
CA LEU A 25 7.89 -14.29 -1.12
C LEU A 25 7.80 -15.79 -1.31
N THR A 26 7.53 -16.50 -0.21
CA THR A 26 7.12 -17.91 -0.26
C THR A 26 5.76 -18.05 -0.97
N ALA A 27 5.45 -19.26 -1.45
CA ALA A 27 4.18 -19.53 -2.12
C ALA A 27 2.96 -19.21 -1.23
N ALA A 28 3.06 -19.47 0.08
CA ALA A 28 1.98 -19.16 1.02
C ALA A 28 1.75 -17.65 1.16
N GLN A 29 2.83 -16.87 1.36
CA GLN A 29 2.75 -15.41 1.46
C GLN A 29 2.25 -14.76 0.17
N ARG A 30 2.66 -15.29 -0.98
CA ARG A 30 2.19 -14.81 -2.29
C ARG A 30 0.69 -15.00 -2.44
N ARG A 31 0.19 -16.19 -2.10
CA ARG A 31 -1.25 -16.50 -2.16
C ARG A 31 -2.07 -15.63 -1.20
N GLU A 32 -1.56 -15.40 0.01
CA GLU A 32 -2.18 -14.49 0.97
C GLU A 32 -2.25 -13.06 0.42
N LEU A 33 -1.15 -12.57 -0.16
CA LEU A 33 -1.09 -11.24 -0.75
C LEU A 33 -2.07 -11.07 -1.93
N GLU A 34 -2.13 -12.05 -2.83
CA GLU A 34 -3.09 -12.08 -3.94
C GLU A 34 -4.53 -12.04 -3.41
N THR A 35 -4.83 -12.81 -2.37
CA THR A 35 -6.14 -12.82 -1.72
C THR A 35 -6.50 -11.45 -1.13
N LEU A 36 -5.55 -10.78 -0.48
CA LEU A 36 -5.75 -9.45 0.10
C LEU A 36 -6.01 -8.40 -0.99
N ILE A 37 -5.29 -8.45 -2.11
CA ILE A 37 -5.49 -7.53 -3.24
C ILE A 37 -6.88 -7.72 -3.83
N GLU A 38 -7.27 -8.97 -4.08
CA GLU A 38 -8.60 -9.32 -4.61
C GLU A 38 -9.72 -8.79 -3.68
N GLN A 39 -9.62 -9.08 -2.38
CA GLN A 39 -10.62 -8.66 -1.38
C GLN A 39 -10.70 -7.15 -1.20
N SER A 40 -9.59 -6.43 -1.40
CA SER A 40 -9.55 -4.97 -1.27
C SER A 40 -10.20 -4.24 -2.44
N GLN A 41 -10.41 -4.91 -3.59
CA GLN A 41 -10.84 -4.31 -4.85
C GLN A 41 -9.98 -3.11 -5.26
N LEU A 42 -8.73 -3.07 -4.82
CA LEU A 42 -7.85 -1.90 -4.97
C LEU A 42 -7.64 -1.53 -6.44
N LEU A 43 -7.55 -2.54 -7.32
CA LEU A 43 -7.32 -2.36 -8.75
C LEU A 43 -8.56 -1.84 -9.50
N ASP A 44 -9.76 -2.04 -8.92
CA ASP A 44 -11.03 -1.58 -9.49
C ASP A 44 -11.43 -0.18 -8.98
N GLN A 45 -10.76 0.32 -7.94
CA GLN A 45 -11.04 1.64 -7.39
C GLN A 45 -10.37 2.74 -8.22
N PRO A 46 -11.05 3.88 -8.46
CA PRO A 46 -10.41 5.03 -9.08
C PRO A 46 -9.28 5.53 -8.19
N ALA A 47 -8.18 5.97 -8.80
CA ALA A 47 -7.04 6.51 -8.07
C ALA A 47 -7.49 7.55 -7.04
N ALA A 48 -7.17 7.30 -5.77
CA ALA A 48 -7.59 8.16 -4.67
C ALA A 48 -7.01 9.57 -4.88
N LYS A 49 -7.85 10.59 -4.75
CA LYS A 49 -7.37 11.98 -4.75
C LYS A 49 -6.49 12.18 -3.52
N LYS A 50 -5.30 12.75 -3.71
CA LYS A 50 -4.43 13.16 -2.60
C LYS A 50 -5.23 14.05 -1.64
N ARG A 51 -5.46 13.56 -0.42
CA ARG A 51 -6.11 14.33 0.63
C ARG A 51 -5.11 15.35 1.17
N LYS A 52 -5.62 16.47 1.69
CA LYS A 52 -4.75 17.40 2.43
C LYS A 52 -4.30 16.70 3.71
N THR A 53 -2.99 16.72 3.98
CA THR A 53 -2.44 16.24 5.24
C THR A 53 -3.01 17.09 6.38
N VAL A 54 -3.50 16.43 7.43
CA VAL A 54 -4.02 17.06 8.65
C VAL A 54 -3.18 16.61 9.84
N ALA A 55 -3.14 17.42 10.90
CA ALA A 55 -2.48 17.02 12.15
C ALA A 55 -3.07 15.68 12.63
N ASP A 56 -2.18 14.78 13.06
CA ASP A 56 -2.50 13.41 13.48
C ASP A 56 -3.19 12.53 12.43
N GLY A 57 -3.30 13.00 11.18
CA GLY A 57 -3.85 12.24 10.07
C GLY A 57 -2.79 11.39 9.39
N PHE A 58 -2.97 10.06 9.40
CA PHE A 58 -2.20 9.17 8.55
C PHE A 58 -2.73 9.20 7.12
N GLN A 59 -1.81 9.26 6.17
CA GLN A 59 -2.08 9.05 4.76
C GLN A 59 -1.28 7.86 4.26
N TYR A 60 -1.91 7.05 3.42
CA TYR A 60 -1.30 5.88 2.80
C TYR A 60 -1.43 5.99 1.29
N ASP A 61 -0.28 5.96 0.62
CA ASP A 61 -0.21 5.85 -0.83
C ASP A 61 0.25 4.41 -1.16
N LEU A 62 -0.63 3.66 -1.81
CA LEU A 62 -0.42 2.25 -2.20
C LEU A 62 -0.32 2.16 -3.72
N VAL A 63 0.77 1.58 -4.21
CA VAL A 63 0.98 1.33 -5.64
C VAL A 63 1.23 -0.15 -5.83
N VAL A 64 0.39 -0.78 -6.66
CA VAL A 64 0.53 -2.19 -7.07
C VAL A 64 0.83 -2.20 -8.57
N THR A 65 1.95 -2.81 -8.94
CA THR A 65 2.33 -3.06 -10.35
C THR A 65 2.37 -4.56 -10.55
N THR A 66 1.53 -5.09 -11.43
CA THR A 66 1.42 -6.54 -11.67
C THR A 66 2.51 -7.08 -12.56
#